data_AF-A0A1S9J248-F1
#
_entry.id   AF-A0A1S9J248-F1
#
_cell.length_a   1.000
_cell.length_b   1.000
_cell.length_c   1.000
_cell.angle_alpha   90.00
_cell.angle_beta   90.00
_cell.angle_gamma   90.00
#
_symmetry.space_group_name_H-M   'P 1'
#
loop_
_entity.id
_entity.type
_entity.pdbx_description
1 polymer ?
#
loop_
_entity_poly.entity_id
_entity_poly.type
_entity_poly.pdbx_seq_one_letter_code
_entity_poly.pdbx_strand_id
1 'polypeptide(L)'
;MNTSDDKYNHDKVRAAEELIKKISLDELAAFRPYVKMSLADSFSIHPYLNNANIQQWLEPICDDFFDTIMSWFNNSIMMYMENGSLLQAGMYFERHPGAMVSYNSSFIQIVMNGSRRDGMQERFRELYEIYLKNEKVYPVTQQSDFGLCDGSGKPDWDDDSDLAYNWVLLSSQDDGMAMMCSLSHMVDMLSPNTSTNWMSFFLYKDGEVQNTFGYSLSNLFSESFPIFSIPYHKAFSQNFVSGILDILISDNELKERFIEALNSNKSDYKMIADDQQRKLACVWNPFLDGWELNAQHVDMIMGSHVLKDMPLRKQAEILFCLGGVFCKYSSSDMFGTEYDSPEILRRYANGLIEQAYKTDPQVFGSVYYYNDILDRLQGRNNVFTCTAVLTDMLTEHAKESFPEIFSLYYPVAWR
;
A
#
# COMPACT_ATOMS: atom_id res chain seq x y z
N MET A 1 18.79 -4.46 -35.51
CA MET A 1 18.18 -3.40 -36.33
C MET A 1 18.37 -2.03 -35.68
N ASN A 2 17.90 -1.84 -34.43
CA ASN A 2 17.92 -0.51 -33.80
C ASN A 2 19.30 0.01 -33.35
N THR A 3 20.34 -0.84 -33.37
CA THR A 3 21.72 -0.45 -33.04
C THR A 3 22.53 0.04 -34.24
N SER A 4 22.01 -0.03 -35.48
CA SER A 4 22.71 0.53 -36.63
C SER A 4 22.59 2.06 -36.68
N ASP A 5 23.58 2.74 -37.23
CA ASP A 5 23.59 4.20 -37.37
C ASP A 5 22.36 4.75 -38.13
N ASP A 6 21.99 6.00 -37.85
CA ASP A 6 20.83 6.67 -38.45
C ASP A 6 20.89 6.80 -39.98
N LYS A 7 22.11 6.82 -40.56
CA LYS A 7 22.29 6.80 -42.02
C LYS A 7 21.67 5.57 -42.69
N TYR A 8 21.38 4.51 -41.92
CA TYR A 8 20.72 3.29 -42.37
C TYR A 8 19.23 3.24 -42.03
N ASN A 9 18.59 4.36 -41.66
CA ASN A 9 17.18 4.37 -41.25
C ASN A 9 16.22 3.78 -42.31
N HIS A 10 16.49 4.00 -43.59
CA HIS A 10 15.70 3.38 -44.67
C HIS A 10 15.88 1.85 -44.70
N ASP A 11 17.10 1.36 -44.48
CA ASP A 11 17.38 -0.08 -44.42
C ASP A 11 16.80 -0.74 -43.15
N LYS A 12 16.75 0.00 -42.04
CA LYS A 12 16.05 -0.41 -40.81
C LYS A 12 14.57 -0.70 -41.09
N VAL A 13 13.87 0.24 -41.73
CA VAL A 13 12.44 0.09 -42.09
C VAL A 13 12.23 -1.11 -43.01
N ARG A 14 13.03 -1.24 -44.07
CA ARG A 14 12.93 -2.38 -45.00
C ARG A 14 13.16 -3.72 -44.29
N ALA A 15 14.12 -3.80 -43.39
CA ALA A 15 14.37 -5.00 -42.59
C ALA A 15 13.21 -5.34 -41.64
N ALA A 16 12.54 -4.32 -41.08
CA ALA A 16 11.35 -4.52 -40.24
C ALA A 16 10.18 -5.08 -41.04
N GLU A 17 9.91 -4.54 -42.23
CA GLU A 17 8.87 -5.06 -43.12
C GLU A 17 9.11 -6.52 -43.53
N GLU A 18 10.37 -6.91 -43.75
CA GLU A 18 10.72 -8.30 -44.03
C GLU A 18 10.63 -9.21 -42.79
N LEU A 19 10.85 -8.67 -41.59
CA LEU A 19 10.71 -9.41 -40.34
C LEU A 19 9.24 -9.70 -40.03
N ILE A 20 8.35 -8.71 -40.11
CA ILE A 20 6.94 -8.89 -39.73
C ILE A 20 6.22 -9.93 -40.61
N LYS A 21 6.66 -10.11 -41.86
CA LYS A 21 6.16 -11.17 -42.77
C LYS A 21 6.45 -12.59 -42.28
N LYS A 22 7.44 -12.76 -41.39
CA LYS A 22 7.86 -14.07 -40.86
C LYS A 22 7.20 -14.40 -39.52
N ILE A 23 6.55 -13.43 -38.88
CA ILE A 23 5.92 -13.61 -37.57
C ILE A 23 4.45 -13.99 -37.81
N SER A 24 4.07 -15.20 -37.44
CA SER A 24 2.66 -15.62 -37.50
C SER A 24 1.89 -15.01 -36.33
N LEU A 25 0.66 -14.54 -36.56
CA LEU A 25 -0.18 -14.01 -35.49
C LEU A 25 -0.57 -15.09 -34.45
N ASP A 26 -0.63 -16.36 -34.86
CA ASP A 26 -0.84 -17.49 -33.93
C ASP A 26 0.29 -17.61 -32.90
N GLU A 27 1.53 -17.28 -33.31
CA GLU A 27 2.67 -17.23 -32.38
C GLU A 27 2.52 -16.10 -31.36
N LEU A 28 1.76 -15.05 -31.66
CA LEU A 28 1.51 -13.90 -30.78
C LEU A 28 0.19 -13.98 -29.99
N ALA A 29 -0.62 -15.02 -30.20
CA ALA A 29 -1.94 -15.16 -29.59
C ALA A 29 -1.88 -15.29 -28.06
N ALA A 30 -0.86 -15.97 -27.53
CA ALA A 30 -0.63 -16.00 -26.08
C ALA A 30 -0.07 -14.66 -25.57
N PHE A 31 -0.20 -14.37 -24.27
CA PHE A 31 0.17 -13.08 -23.69
C PHE A 31 1.58 -12.60 -24.06
N ARG A 32 2.62 -13.46 -23.91
CA ARG A 32 4.02 -13.22 -24.32
C ARG A 32 4.53 -11.78 -24.04
N PRO A 33 4.48 -11.32 -22.78
CA PRO A 33 4.62 -9.90 -22.44
C PRO A 33 5.95 -9.30 -22.89
N TYR A 34 7.05 -10.02 -22.70
CA TYR A 34 8.38 -9.55 -23.08
C TYR A 34 8.51 -9.31 -24.59
N VAL A 35 7.89 -10.17 -25.42
CA VAL A 35 7.93 -10.02 -26.88
C VAL A 35 7.07 -8.85 -27.32
N LYS A 36 5.84 -8.73 -26.79
CA LYS A 36 4.92 -7.64 -27.14
C LYS A 36 5.47 -6.27 -26.73
N MET A 37 6.03 -6.17 -25.52
CA MET A 37 6.72 -4.96 -25.06
C MET A 37 7.95 -4.65 -25.94
N SER A 38 8.80 -5.64 -26.25
CA SER A 38 9.95 -5.43 -27.14
C SER A 38 9.55 -4.95 -28.54
N LEU A 39 8.43 -5.43 -29.08
CA LEU A 39 7.90 -4.99 -30.37
C LEU A 39 7.47 -3.52 -30.32
N ALA A 40 6.70 -3.13 -29.31
CA ALA A 40 6.29 -1.73 -29.10
C ALA A 40 7.51 -0.81 -28.91
N ASP A 41 8.45 -1.19 -28.04
CA ASP A 41 9.69 -0.43 -27.77
C ASP A 41 10.51 -0.23 -29.04
N SER A 42 10.60 -1.27 -29.87
CA SER A 42 11.47 -1.27 -31.04
C SER A 42 10.87 -0.56 -32.24
N PHE A 43 9.55 -0.57 -32.40
CA PHE A 43 8.87 -0.15 -33.63
C PHE A 43 7.90 1.02 -33.47
N SER A 44 7.66 1.52 -32.26
CA SER A 44 6.88 2.75 -32.02
C SER A 44 7.76 3.98 -31.83
N ILE A 45 8.92 3.99 -32.47
CA ILE A 45 9.89 5.09 -32.50
C ILE A 45 10.31 5.39 -33.94
N HIS A 46 10.93 6.55 -34.19
CA HIS A 46 11.53 6.81 -35.49
C HIS A 46 12.67 5.81 -35.79
N PRO A 47 12.80 5.34 -37.05
CA PRO A 47 12.06 5.75 -38.24
C PRO A 47 10.72 5.01 -38.48
N TYR A 48 10.43 3.96 -37.73
CA TYR A 48 9.29 3.06 -37.96
C TYR A 48 7.92 3.69 -37.73
N LEU A 49 7.86 4.71 -36.86
CA LEU A 49 6.64 5.45 -36.54
C LEU A 49 5.96 6.05 -37.79
N ASN A 50 6.75 6.46 -38.79
CA ASN A 50 6.24 7.06 -40.03
C ASN A 50 5.91 6.02 -41.12
N ASN A 51 6.13 4.73 -40.86
CA ASN A 51 5.83 3.67 -41.81
C ASN A 51 4.45 3.08 -41.55
N ALA A 52 3.50 3.36 -42.45
CA ALA A 52 2.12 2.92 -42.29
C ALA A 52 1.95 1.39 -42.22
N ASN A 53 2.75 0.62 -42.96
CA ASN A 53 2.65 -0.84 -42.98
C ASN A 53 3.02 -1.44 -41.61
N ILE A 54 4.15 -1.00 -41.04
CA ILE A 54 4.60 -1.46 -39.72
C ILE A 54 3.60 -1.04 -38.63
N GLN A 55 3.12 0.21 -38.63
CA GLN A 55 2.17 0.66 -37.61
C GLN A 55 0.82 -0.06 -37.71
N GLN A 56 0.30 -0.31 -38.91
CA GLN A 56 -0.95 -1.08 -39.09
C GLN A 56 -0.82 -2.54 -38.65
N TRP A 57 0.36 -3.14 -38.83
CA TRP A 57 0.63 -4.48 -38.29
C TRP A 57 0.74 -4.48 -36.76
N LEU A 58 1.36 -3.45 -36.20
CA LEU A 58 1.67 -3.35 -34.77
C LEU A 58 0.46 -2.95 -33.91
N GLU A 59 -0.43 -2.12 -34.45
CA GLU A 59 -1.61 -1.61 -33.74
C GLU A 59 -2.47 -2.69 -33.08
N PRO A 60 -2.98 -3.73 -33.77
CA PRO A 60 -3.81 -4.75 -33.13
C PRO A 60 -3.05 -5.58 -32.08
N ILE A 61 -1.73 -5.76 -32.24
CA ILE A 61 -0.89 -6.45 -31.25
C ILE A 61 -0.78 -5.60 -29.98
N CYS A 62 -0.58 -4.30 -30.14
CA CYS A 62 -0.49 -3.36 -29.03
C CYS A 62 -1.85 -3.14 -28.36
N ASP A 63 -2.95 -3.14 -29.10
CA ASP A 63 -4.29 -2.98 -28.54
C ASP A 63 -4.63 -4.11 -27.56
N ASP A 64 -4.46 -5.37 -27.98
CA ASP A 64 -4.61 -6.55 -27.12
C ASP A 64 -3.66 -6.54 -25.92
N PHE A 65 -2.40 -6.18 -26.17
CA PHE A 65 -1.39 -6.15 -25.13
C PHE A 65 -1.68 -5.09 -24.07
N PHE A 66 -1.96 -3.85 -24.48
CA PHE A 66 -2.16 -2.74 -23.55
C PHE A 66 -3.51 -2.83 -22.84
N ASP A 67 -4.57 -3.39 -23.42
CA ASP A 67 -5.77 -3.73 -22.65
C ASP A 67 -5.44 -4.70 -21.50
N THR A 68 -4.68 -5.76 -21.80
CA THR A 68 -4.23 -6.72 -20.77
C THR A 68 -3.35 -6.06 -19.71
N ILE A 69 -2.39 -5.20 -20.10
CA ILE A 69 -1.49 -4.53 -19.16
C ILE A 69 -2.24 -3.51 -18.29
N MET A 70 -3.10 -2.69 -18.87
CA MET A 70 -3.87 -1.69 -18.10
C MET A 70 -4.83 -2.38 -17.13
N SER A 71 -5.46 -3.48 -17.53
CA SER A 71 -6.27 -4.28 -16.61
C SER A 71 -5.42 -4.92 -15.51
N TRP A 72 -4.26 -5.51 -15.84
CA TRP A 72 -3.43 -6.24 -14.88
C TRP A 72 -2.80 -5.31 -13.83
N PHE A 73 -2.40 -4.11 -14.24
CA PHE A 73 -1.80 -3.11 -13.35
C PHE A 73 -2.82 -2.14 -12.73
N ASN A 74 -4.12 -2.33 -12.98
CA ASN A 74 -5.13 -1.50 -12.32
C ASN A 74 -5.06 -1.73 -10.81
N ASN A 75 -5.16 -0.65 -10.04
CA ASN A 75 -4.94 -0.61 -8.60
C ASN A 75 -3.55 -1.08 -8.12
N SER A 76 -2.55 -1.07 -9.00
CA SER A 76 -1.15 -1.40 -8.68
C SER A 76 -0.20 -0.32 -9.19
N ILE A 77 1.01 -0.27 -8.65
CA ILE A 77 2.07 0.61 -9.17
C ILE A 77 2.44 0.15 -10.58
N MET A 78 2.37 1.07 -11.53
CA MET A 78 2.65 0.83 -12.95
C MET A 78 4.14 0.53 -13.17
N MET A 79 4.42 -0.39 -14.09
CA MET A 79 5.78 -0.70 -14.51
C MET A 79 6.42 0.45 -15.31
N TYR A 80 7.74 0.54 -15.26
CA TYR A 80 8.49 1.42 -16.16
C TYR A 80 8.32 0.97 -17.63
N MET A 81 8.22 1.94 -18.54
CA MET A 81 8.13 1.72 -19.99
C MET A 81 9.13 2.59 -20.73
N GLU A 82 9.79 1.98 -21.72
CA GLU A 82 10.58 2.67 -22.74
C GLU A 82 9.66 3.54 -23.62
N ASN A 83 10.25 4.45 -24.40
CA ASN A 83 9.49 5.43 -25.19
C ASN A 83 8.44 4.79 -26.12
N GLY A 84 8.78 3.68 -26.77
CA GLY A 84 7.87 3.00 -27.70
C GLY A 84 6.63 2.44 -27.00
N SER A 85 6.81 1.66 -25.92
CA SER A 85 5.69 1.15 -25.13
C SER A 85 4.86 2.26 -24.47
N LEU A 86 5.51 3.29 -23.92
CA LEU A 86 4.78 4.40 -23.29
C LEU A 86 3.90 5.12 -24.33
N LEU A 87 4.44 5.41 -25.53
CA LEU A 87 3.67 6.01 -26.60
C LEU A 87 2.46 5.15 -27.00
N GLN A 88 2.64 3.83 -27.13
CA GLN A 88 1.55 2.91 -27.45
C GLN A 88 0.50 2.81 -26.33
N ALA A 89 0.91 2.89 -25.06
CA ALA A 89 -0.01 2.97 -23.94
C ALA A 89 -0.87 4.26 -24.00
N GLY A 90 -0.27 5.40 -24.36
CA GLY A 90 -1.02 6.64 -24.61
C GLY A 90 -2.01 6.48 -25.77
N MET A 91 -1.55 5.91 -26.89
CA MET A 91 -2.39 5.63 -28.06
C MET A 91 -3.54 4.66 -27.78
N TYR A 92 -3.34 3.69 -26.89
CA TYR A 92 -4.40 2.81 -26.43
C TYR A 92 -5.54 3.61 -25.77
N PHE A 93 -5.21 4.52 -24.84
CA PHE A 93 -6.24 5.37 -24.22
C PHE A 93 -6.87 6.38 -25.18
N GLU A 94 -6.12 6.89 -26.17
CA GLU A 94 -6.70 7.71 -27.24
C GLU A 94 -7.78 6.96 -28.02
N ARG A 95 -7.53 5.69 -28.36
CA ARG A 95 -8.50 4.83 -29.07
C ARG A 95 -9.63 4.34 -28.17
N HIS A 96 -9.38 4.20 -26.87
CA HIS A 96 -10.31 3.65 -25.89
C HIS A 96 -10.58 4.60 -24.72
N PRO A 97 -11.27 5.75 -24.92
CA PRO A 97 -11.51 6.71 -23.83
C PRO A 97 -12.26 6.14 -22.62
N GLY A 98 -13.10 5.12 -22.81
CA GLY A 98 -13.76 4.42 -21.71
C GLY A 98 -12.79 3.73 -20.74
N ALA A 99 -11.63 3.29 -21.23
CA ALA A 99 -10.60 2.65 -20.42
C ALA A 99 -9.93 3.62 -19.44
N MET A 100 -9.99 4.94 -19.67
CA MET A 100 -9.51 5.95 -18.73
C MET A 100 -10.27 5.92 -17.39
N VAL A 101 -11.51 5.43 -17.42
CA VAL A 101 -12.35 5.21 -16.23
C VAL A 101 -12.17 3.78 -15.72
N SER A 102 -12.28 2.77 -16.60
CA SER A 102 -12.19 1.36 -16.21
C SER A 102 -10.85 1.00 -15.54
N TYR A 103 -9.76 1.58 -16.03
CA TYR A 103 -8.39 1.33 -15.54
C TYR A 103 -7.77 2.63 -15.01
N ASN A 104 -8.53 3.37 -14.19
CA ASN A 104 -8.20 4.74 -13.82
C ASN A 104 -6.80 4.91 -13.21
N SER A 105 -6.40 4.05 -12.28
CA SER A 105 -5.07 4.18 -11.67
C SER A 105 -3.93 3.91 -12.67
N SER A 106 -4.15 3.02 -13.65
CA SER A 106 -3.19 2.75 -14.72
C SER A 106 -3.13 3.93 -15.68
N PHE A 107 -4.27 4.48 -16.08
CA PHE A 107 -4.36 5.67 -16.91
C PHE A 107 -3.62 6.86 -16.29
N ILE A 108 -3.90 7.18 -15.03
CA ILE A 108 -3.28 8.30 -14.32
C ILE A 108 -1.76 8.13 -14.29
N GLN A 109 -1.25 6.96 -13.92
CA GLN A 109 0.20 6.70 -13.91
C GLN A 109 0.84 6.77 -15.31
N ILE A 110 0.15 6.31 -16.35
CA ILE A 110 0.62 6.44 -17.74
C ILE A 110 0.72 7.90 -18.18
N VAL A 111 -0.29 8.72 -17.85
CA VAL A 111 -0.27 10.16 -18.14
C VAL A 111 0.83 10.86 -17.36
N MET A 112 1.00 10.59 -16.06
CA MET A 112 2.10 11.15 -15.25
C MET A 112 3.48 10.88 -15.88
N ASN A 113 3.67 9.66 -16.38
CA ASN A 113 4.93 9.27 -17.01
C ASN A 113 5.10 9.93 -18.39
N GLY A 114 4.04 9.95 -19.20
CA GLY A 114 4.05 10.47 -20.57
C GLY A 114 4.15 12.00 -20.64
N SER A 115 3.47 12.73 -19.76
CA SER A 115 3.51 14.21 -19.72
C SER A 115 4.90 14.74 -19.31
N ARG A 116 5.72 13.90 -18.69
CA ARG A 116 7.11 14.19 -18.29
C ARG A 116 8.16 13.58 -19.22
N ARG A 117 7.76 12.84 -20.25
CA ARG A 117 8.68 12.19 -21.20
C ARG A 117 8.92 13.08 -22.40
N ASP A 118 10.15 13.57 -22.53
CA ASP A 118 10.57 14.39 -23.68
C ASP A 118 10.24 13.71 -25.02
N GLY A 119 9.79 14.52 -25.99
CA GLY A 119 9.34 14.08 -27.30
C GLY A 119 7.89 13.57 -27.39
N MET A 120 7.17 13.43 -26.26
CA MET A 120 5.75 13.05 -26.27
C MET A 120 4.87 13.80 -25.25
N GLN A 121 5.43 14.73 -24.48
CA GLN A 121 4.74 15.44 -23.39
C GLN A 121 3.38 16.02 -23.80
N GLU A 122 3.34 16.83 -24.87
CA GLU A 122 2.12 17.49 -25.35
C GLU A 122 1.01 16.50 -25.68
N ARG A 123 1.34 15.37 -26.30
CA ARG A 123 0.36 14.33 -26.63
C ARG A 123 -0.34 13.79 -25.38
N PHE A 124 0.42 13.59 -24.29
CA PHE A 124 -0.15 13.13 -23.02
C PHE A 124 -0.89 14.24 -22.26
N ARG A 125 -0.44 15.49 -22.37
CA ARG A 125 -1.17 16.65 -21.83
C ARG A 125 -2.55 16.77 -22.48
N GLU A 126 -2.60 16.69 -23.82
CA GLU A 126 -3.85 16.66 -24.59
C GLU A 126 -4.75 15.47 -24.21
N LEU A 127 -4.17 14.27 -24.08
CA LEU A 127 -4.89 13.07 -23.64
C LEU A 127 -5.54 13.25 -22.26
N TYR A 128 -4.83 13.89 -21.33
CA TYR A 128 -5.37 14.18 -20.01
C TYR A 128 -6.50 15.22 -20.06
N GLU A 129 -6.37 16.26 -20.89
CA GLU A 129 -7.44 17.23 -21.08
C GLU A 129 -8.72 16.63 -21.69
N ILE A 130 -8.61 15.53 -22.44
CA ILE A 130 -9.76 14.75 -22.89
C ILE A 130 -10.43 14.07 -21.69
N TYR A 131 -9.64 13.44 -20.81
CA TYR A 131 -10.13 12.83 -19.58
C TYR A 131 -10.82 13.84 -18.65
N LEU A 132 -10.29 15.05 -18.52
CA LEU A 132 -10.87 16.11 -17.69
C LEU A 132 -12.29 16.54 -18.13
N LYS A 133 -12.69 16.23 -19.37
CA LYS A 133 -14.05 16.49 -19.90
C LYS A 133 -15.03 15.36 -19.57
N ASN A 134 -14.58 14.26 -18.97
CA ASN A 134 -15.46 13.17 -18.55
C ASN A 134 -16.46 13.67 -17.49
N GLU A 135 -17.70 13.22 -17.58
CA GLU A 135 -18.80 13.62 -16.68
C GLU A 135 -18.46 13.44 -15.19
N LYS A 136 -17.75 12.36 -14.83
CA LYS A 136 -17.36 12.08 -13.44
C LYS A 136 -16.18 12.94 -12.96
N VAL A 137 -15.41 13.53 -13.87
CA VAL A 137 -14.17 14.28 -13.59
C VAL A 137 -14.43 15.78 -13.60
N TYR A 138 -15.23 16.25 -14.54
CA TYR A 138 -15.48 17.67 -14.78
C TYR A 138 -15.92 18.47 -13.53
N PRO A 139 -16.78 17.96 -12.63
CA PRO A 139 -17.13 18.70 -11.41
C PRO A 139 -15.92 19.02 -10.50
N VAL A 140 -14.90 18.16 -10.51
CA VAL A 140 -13.67 18.35 -9.73
C VAL A 140 -12.77 19.42 -10.35
N THR A 141 -12.74 19.51 -11.69
CA THR A 141 -11.92 20.53 -12.37
C THR A 141 -12.42 21.95 -12.15
N GLN A 142 -13.70 22.11 -11.78
CA GLN A 142 -14.30 23.41 -11.49
C GLN A 142 -14.05 23.89 -10.06
N GLN A 143 -13.36 23.12 -9.23
CA GLN A 143 -13.04 23.51 -7.86
C GLN A 143 -11.92 24.55 -7.84
N SER A 144 -11.96 25.43 -6.85
CA SER A 144 -11.06 26.59 -6.74
C SER A 144 -9.58 26.20 -6.70
N ASP A 145 -9.26 25.05 -6.11
CA ASP A 145 -7.88 24.58 -5.89
C ASP A 145 -7.35 23.66 -7.01
N PHE A 146 -8.13 23.40 -8.07
CA PHE A 146 -7.69 22.54 -9.16
C PHE A 146 -6.67 23.25 -10.07
N GLY A 147 -5.58 22.56 -10.37
CA GLY A 147 -4.58 22.97 -11.35
C GLY A 147 -4.02 24.37 -11.14
N LEU A 148 -4.32 25.29 -12.06
CA LEU A 148 -3.87 26.69 -12.03
C LEU A 148 -4.50 27.53 -10.90
N CYS A 149 -5.50 27.00 -10.19
CA CYS A 149 -6.23 27.71 -9.12
C CYS A 149 -6.88 29.04 -9.57
N ASP A 150 -7.24 29.16 -10.85
CA ASP A 150 -7.80 30.37 -11.46
C ASP A 150 -9.25 30.20 -11.95
N GLY A 151 -9.84 29.00 -11.75
CA GLY A 151 -11.19 28.65 -12.21
C GLY A 151 -11.30 28.30 -13.69
N SER A 152 -10.19 28.20 -14.43
CA SER A 152 -10.18 27.80 -15.85
C SER A 152 -10.47 26.32 -16.08
N GLY A 153 -10.35 25.49 -15.03
CA GLY A 153 -10.45 24.04 -15.12
C GLY A 153 -9.27 23.39 -15.85
N LYS A 154 -8.11 24.06 -15.85
CA LYS A 154 -6.88 23.58 -16.48
C LYS A 154 -5.80 23.19 -15.47
N PRO A 155 -5.06 22.09 -15.72
CA PRO A 155 -3.91 21.72 -14.92
C PRO A 155 -2.75 22.72 -15.11
N ASP A 156 -1.93 22.86 -14.10
CA ASP A 156 -0.65 23.58 -14.17
C ASP A 156 0.46 22.61 -14.61
N TRP A 157 0.79 22.61 -15.90
CA TRP A 157 1.76 21.67 -16.48
C TRP A 157 3.22 22.05 -16.26
N ASP A 158 3.49 23.27 -15.81
CA ASP A 158 4.82 23.85 -15.70
C ASP A 158 5.19 24.13 -14.22
N ASP A 159 4.45 23.52 -13.28
CA ASP A 159 4.80 23.51 -11.86
C ASP A 159 6.02 22.62 -11.59
N ASP A 160 7.18 23.27 -11.45
CA ASP A 160 8.46 22.63 -11.12
C ASP A 160 8.46 21.89 -9.78
N SER A 161 7.50 22.16 -8.89
CA SER A 161 7.45 21.61 -7.53
C SER A 161 6.61 20.35 -7.37
N ASP A 162 5.90 19.92 -8.42
CA ASP A 162 4.99 18.77 -8.40
C ASP A 162 3.87 18.89 -7.32
N LEU A 163 3.52 20.12 -6.89
CA LEU A 163 2.54 20.43 -5.84
C LEU A 163 1.18 20.92 -6.38
N ALA A 164 1.08 21.28 -7.67
CA ALA A 164 -0.19 21.62 -8.29
C ALA A 164 -1.17 20.44 -8.23
N TYR A 165 -2.42 20.71 -7.82
CA TYR A 165 -3.50 19.73 -7.73
C TYR A 165 -4.06 19.40 -9.12
N ASN A 166 -3.25 18.73 -9.93
CA ASN A 166 -3.56 18.40 -11.31
C ASN A 166 -4.31 17.08 -11.46
N TRP A 167 -4.20 16.17 -10.49
CA TRP A 167 -4.57 14.77 -10.67
C TRP A 167 -5.93 14.47 -10.07
N VAL A 168 -6.88 14.03 -10.90
CA VAL A 168 -8.19 13.55 -10.47
C VAL A 168 -8.24 12.04 -10.65
N LEU A 169 -8.36 11.32 -9.54
CA LEU A 169 -8.57 9.88 -9.52
C LEU A 169 -10.07 9.60 -9.32
N LEU A 170 -10.59 8.61 -10.04
CA LEU A 170 -11.95 8.10 -9.87
C LEU A 170 -11.93 6.82 -9.05
N SER A 171 -13.00 6.61 -8.29
CA SER A 171 -13.22 5.37 -7.55
C SER A 171 -13.17 4.13 -8.45
N SER A 172 -12.64 3.03 -7.91
CA SER A 172 -12.68 1.72 -8.56
C SER A 172 -14.05 1.05 -8.54
N GLN A 173 -15.01 1.62 -7.80
CA GLN A 173 -16.39 1.13 -7.69
C GLN A 173 -17.40 2.24 -8.04
N ASP A 174 -18.67 1.87 -8.22
CA ASP A 174 -19.72 2.83 -8.58
C ASP A 174 -20.34 3.48 -7.33
N ASP A 175 -19.53 4.27 -6.61
CA ASP A 175 -19.92 4.96 -5.37
C ASP A 175 -19.87 6.50 -5.49
N GLY A 176 -19.53 7.01 -6.67
CA GLY A 176 -19.44 8.44 -6.96
C GLY A 176 -18.21 9.13 -6.38
N MET A 177 -17.26 8.40 -5.80
CA MET A 177 -16.10 9.00 -5.14
C MET A 177 -15.02 9.44 -6.15
N ALA A 178 -14.39 10.57 -5.87
CA ALA A 178 -13.23 11.07 -6.60
C ALA A 178 -12.22 11.71 -5.65
N MET A 179 -10.94 11.71 -6.03
CA MET A 179 -9.85 12.26 -5.24
C MET A 179 -9.03 13.24 -6.10
N MET A 180 -8.73 14.42 -5.56
CA MET A 180 -7.85 15.40 -6.19
C MET A 180 -6.55 15.53 -5.38
N CYS A 181 -5.41 15.32 -6.01
CA CYS A 181 -4.10 15.39 -5.36
C CYS A 181 -3.02 15.97 -6.28
N SER A 182 -1.90 16.38 -5.69
CA SER A 182 -0.69 16.74 -6.43
C SER A 182 0.11 15.50 -6.83
N LEU A 183 1.09 15.68 -7.72
CA LEU A 183 1.96 14.58 -8.13
C LEU A 183 2.82 14.09 -6.95
N SER A 184 3.43 15.03 -6.23
CA SER A 184 4.31 14.74 -5.08
C SER A 184 3.58 14.00 -3.96
N HIS A 185 2.38 14.45 -3.57
CA HIS A 185 1.60 13.77 -2.53
C HIS A 185 1.14 12.37 -2.98
N MET A 186 0.78 12.19 -4.26
CA MET A 186 0.46 10.85 -4.78
C MET A 186 1.67 9.92 -4.74
N VAL A 187 2.86 10.40 -5.12
CA VAL A 187 4.11 9.63 -5.01
C VAL A 187 4.40 9.23 -3.57
N ASP A 188 4.24 10.15 -2.62
CA ASP A 188 4.39 9.86 -1.19
C ASP A 188 3.38 8.79 -0.71
N MET A 189 2.15 8.82 -1.18
CA MET A 189 1.13 7.84 -0.80
C MET A 189 1.36 6.45 -1.43
N LEU A 190 1.99 6.36 -2.60
CA LEU A 190 2.35 5.08 -3.24
C LEU A 190 3.54 4.40 -2.57
N SER A 191 4.50 5.19 -2.05
CA SER A 191 5.70 4.68 -1.36
C SER A 191 6.03 5.54 -0.13
N PRO A 192 5.32 5.34 0.98
CA PRO A 192 5.35 6.25 2.12
C PRO A 192 6.59 6.13 2.99
N ASN A 193 6.84 7.17 3.77
CA ASN A 193 7.79 7.21 4.87
C ASN A 193 7.06 7.61 6.18
N THR A 194 7.81 7.78 7.28
CA THR A 194 7.24 8.12 8.60
C THR A 194 6.57 9.49 8.67
N SER A 195 6.86 10.37 7.72
CA SER A 195 6.36 11.75 7.63
C SER A 195 5.27 11.92 6.57
N THR A 196 4.88 10.86 5.85
CA THR A 196 3.84 10.93 4.82
C THR A 196 2.51 11.41 5.41
N ASN A 197 1.99 12.50 4.87
CA ASN A 197 0.69 13.04 5.25
C ASN A 197 -0.44 12.37 4.45
N TRP A 198 -1.17 11.47 5.09
CA TRP A 198 -2.28 10.72 4.50
C TRP A 198 -3.59 11.50 4.36
N MET A 199 -3.62 12.78 4.74
CA MET A 199 -4.76 13.67 4.56
C MET A 199 -4.48 14.75 3.50
N SER A 200 -3.41 14.59 2.71
CA SER A 200 -2.96 15.57 1.72
C SER A 200 -3.64 15.40 0.35
N PHE A 201 -4.97 15.34 0.36
CA PHE A 201 -5.81 15.28 -0.85
C PHE A 201 -7.19 15.87 -0.55
N PHE A 202 -7.88 16.31 -1.60
CA PHE A 202 -9.30 16.64 -1.53
C PHE A 202 -10.13 15.43 -1.93
N LEU A 203 -11.21 15.19 -1.18
CA LEU A 203 -12.13 14.09 -1.40
C LEU A 203 -13.47 14.62 -1.88
N TYR A 204 -14.07 13.93 -2.85
CA TYR A 204 -15.35 14.29 -3.44
C TYR A 204 -16.28 13.08 -3.48
N LYS A 205 -17.58 13.35 -3.40
CA LYS A 205 -18.64 12.39 -3.73
C LYS A 205 -19.65 13.08 -4.62
N ASP A 206 -19.90 12.52 -5.80
CA ASP A 206 -20.81 13.08 -6.80
C ASP A 206 -20.48 14.56 -7.15
N GLY A 207 -19.19 14.92 -7.08
CA GLY A 207 -18.68 16.27 -7.30
C GLY A 207 -18.70 17.21 -6.08
N GLU A 208 -19.27 16.80 -4.94
CA GLU A 208 -19.31 17.60 -3.72
C GLU A 208 -18.14 17.28 -2.78
N VAL A 209 -17.47 18.33 -2.27
CA VAL A 209 -16.35 18.21 -1.31
C VAL A 209 -16.80 17.47 -0.05
N GLN A 210 -15.98 16.52 0.40
CA GLN A 210 -16.21 15.72 1.59
C GLN A 210 -15.26 16.13 2.72
N ASN A 211 -15.71 15.95 3.97
CA ASN A 211 -14.84 16.09 5.13
C ASN A 211 -14.04 14.80 5.36
N THR A 212 -12.80 14.75 4.87
CA THR A 212 -11.92 13.57 4.96
C THR A 212 -11.72 13.06 6.39
N PHE A 213 -11.70 13.93 7.41
CA PHE A 213 -11.56 13.53 8.82
C PHE A 213 -12.73 12.69 9.35
N GLY A 214 -13.88 12.70 8.66
CA GLY A 214 -15.03 11.88 8.99
C GLY A 214 -15.00 10.47 8.37
N TYR A 215 -14.03 10.16 7.51
CA TYR A 215 -13.93 8.87 6.83
C TYR A 215 -12.90 7.96 7.51
N SER A 216 -13.15 6.64 7.49
CA SER A 216 -12.08 5.66 7.68
C SER A 216 -11.23 5.63 6.42
N LEU A 217 -9.97 6.07 6.51
CA LEU A 217 -9.02 5.97 5.40
C LEU A 217 -8.79 4.51 4.97
N SER A 218 -8.88 3.55 5.90
CA SER A 218 -8.77 2.13 5.59
C SER A 218 -9.89 1.70 4.64
N ASN A 219 -11.14 2.05 4.94
CA ASN A 219 -12.28 1.70 4.08
C ASN A 219 -12.25 2.48 2.76
N LEU A 220 -11.95 3.79 2.82
CA LEU A 220 -11.82 4.63 1.63
C LEU A 220 -10.80 4.06 0.62
N PHE A 221 -9.62 3.67 1.09
CA PHE A 221 -8.62 3.10 0.20
C PHE A 221 -8.92 1.67 -0.18
N SER A 222 -9.43 0.82 0.71
CA SER A 222 -9.71 -0.58 0.34
C SER A 222 -10.88 -0.74 -0.62
N GLU A 223 -11.87 0.15 -0.59
CA GLU A 223 -13.07 0.08 -1.44
C GLU A 223 -12.98 0.98 -2.68
N SER A 224 -12.64 2.26 -2.50
CA SER A 224 -12.69 3.26 -3.58
C SER A 224 -11.34 3.48 -4.26
N PHE A 225 -10.22 3.45 -3.53
CA PHE A 225 -8.88 3.72 -4.09
C PHE A 225 -7.82 2.65 -3.73
N PRO A 226 -7.96 1.40 -4.20
CA PRO A 226 -7.18 0.26 -3.71
C PRO A 226 -5.66 0.37 -3.91
N ILE A 227 -5.21 1.20 -4.85
CA ILE A 227 -3.78 1.47 -5.07
C ILE A 227 -3.07 2.01 -3.81
N PHE A 228 -3.78 2.71 -2.93
CA PHE A 228 -3.22 3.27 -1.69
C PHE A 228 -3.38 2.35 -0.47
N SER A 229 -4.16 1.27 -0.58
CA SER A 229 -4.52 0.43 0.56
C SER A 229 -3.29 -0.26 1.17
N ILE A 230 -2.49 -0.97 0.38
CA ILE A 230 -1.30 -1.68 0.86
C ILE A 230 -0.28 -0.73 1.53
N PRO A 231 0.17 0.36 0.87
CA PRO A 231 1.14 1.27 1.49
C PRO A 231 0.58 1.96 2.74
N TYR A 232 -0.70 2.33 2.75
CA TYR A 232 -1.35 2.94 3.91
C TYR A 232 -1.34 2.02 5.14
N HIS A 233 -1.85 0.80 5.01
CA HIS A 233 -1.90 -0.14 6.14
C HIS A 233 -0.49 -0.50 6.63
N LYS A 234 0.50 -0.58 5.73
CA LYS A 234 1.91 -0.82 6.10
C LYS A 234 2.47 0.35 6.90
N ALA A 235 2.33 1.59 6.42
CA ALA A 235 2.83 2.77 7.11
C ALA A 235 2.11 3.00 8.45
N PHE A 236 0.78 2.82 8.49
CA PHE A 236 -0.02 3.00 9.69
C PHE A 236 0.39 2.01 10.79
N SER A 237 0.42 0.71 10.47
CA SER A 237 0.81 -0.33 11.44
C SER A 237 2.25 -0.15 11.92
N GLN A 238 3.17 0.20 11.02
CA GLN A 238 4.55 0.50 11.38
C GLN A 238 4.63 1.69 12.35
N ASN A 239 3.97 2.80 12.03
CA ASN A 239 3.99 4.00 12.87
C ASN A 239 3.37 3.74 14.25
N PHE A 240 2.24 3.02 14.28
CA PHE A 240 1.57 2.64 15.52
C PHE A 240 2.47 1.83 16.45
N VAL A 241 3.01 0.70 15.97
CA VAL A 241 3.84 -0.16 16.82
C VAL A 241 5.15 0.53 17.19
N SER A 242 5.74 1.30 16.27
CA SER A 242 6.94 2.10 16.58
C SER A 242 6.70 3.12 17.69
N GLY A 243 5.56 3.82 17.66
CA GLY A 243 5.20 4.78 18.70
C GLY A 243 4.97 4.12 20.06
N ILE A 244 4.44 2.90 20.10
CA ILE A 244 4.37 2.11 21.34
C ILE A 244 5.77 1.72 21.82
N LEU A 245 6.66 1.27 20.93
CA LEU A 245 8.03 0.91 21.30
C LEU A 245 8.84 2.12 21.80
N ASP A 246 8.59 3.32 21.28
CA ASP A 246 9.19 4.57 21.77
C ASP A 246 8.82 4.88 23.22
N ILE A 247 7.60 4.52 23.64
CA ILE A 247 7.14 4.68 25.03
C ILE A 247 7.78 3.63 25.93
N LEU A 248 7.94 2.40 25.44
CA LEU A 248 8.38 1.26 26.25
C LEU A 248 9.90 1.16 26.39
N ILE A 249 10.67 1.49 25.35
CA ILE A 249 12.10 1.19 25.25
C ILE A 249 12.91 2.47 25.08
N SER A 250 13.60 2.88 26.15
CA SER A 250 14.49 4.05 26.12
C SER A 250 15.85 3.80 25.46
N ASP A 251 16.31 2.54 25.44
CA ASP A 251 17.57 2.16 24.79
C ASP A 251 17.40 2.05 23.27
N ASN A 252 18.13 2.87 22.51
CA ASN A 252 17.99 2.94 21.07
C ASN A 252 18.43 1.64 20.37
N GLU A 253 19.48 0.96 20.86
CA GLU A 253 19.93 -0.29 20.24
C GLU A 253 18.86 -1.37 20.36
N LEU A 254 18.32 -1.58 21.56
CA LEU A 254 17.25 -2.54 21.78
C LEU A 254 15.99 -2.17 20.98
N LYS A 255 15.61 -0.89 20.98
CA LYS A 255 14.44 -0.42 20.24
C LYS A 255 14.58 -0.68 18.74
N GLU A 256 15.73 -0.39 18.14
CA GLU A 256 15.99 -0.68 16.72
C GLU A 256 15.78 -2.15 16.38
N ARG A 257 16.16 -3.09 17.26
CA ARG A 257 15.90 -4.53 17.03
C ARG A 257 14.41 -4.86 16.97
N PHE A 258 13.61 -4.25 17.85
CA PHE A 258 12.16 -4.42 17.83
C PHE A 258 11.53 -3.81 16.58
N ILE A 259 11.99 -2.62 16.16
CA ILE A 259 11.50 -1.91 14.97
C ILE A 259 11.84 -2.67 13.69
N GLU A 260 13.08 -3.13 13.53
CA GLU A 260 13.52 -3.86 12.34
C GLU A 260 12.77 -5.19 12.17
N ALA A 261 12.48 -5.86 13.29
CA ALA A 261 11.69 -7.08 13.29
C ALA A 261 10.25 -6.89 12.76
N LEU A 262 9.72 -5.66 12.67
CA LEU A 262 8.40 -5.39 12.06
C LEU A 262 8.39 -5.61 10.53
N ASN A 263 9.57 -5.68 9.89
CA ASN A 263 9.69 -5.81 8.43
C ASN A 263 9.46 -7.23 7.90
N SER A 264 9.44 -8.25 8.79
CA SER A 264 9.35 -9.67 8.41
C SER A 264 8.67 -10.49 9.53
N ASN A 265 7.93 -11.54 9.18
CA ASN A 265 7.35 -12.48 10.15
C ASN A 265 8.37 -13.48 10.75
N LYS A 266 9.65 -13.35 10.37
CA LYS A 266 10.78 -14.12 10.87
C LYS A 266 11.94 -13.21 11.21
N SER A 267 12.67 -13.56 12.27
CA SER A 267 13.92 -12.91 12.67
C SER A 267 14.99 -13.93 13.01
N ASP A 268 16.18 -13.73 12.44
CA ASP A 268 17.39 -14.47 12.82
C ASP A 268 18.00 -13.93 14.13
N TYR A 269 17.61 -12.72 14.55
CA TYR A 269 18.04 -12.13 15.81
C TYR A 269 17.24 -12.72 16.97
N LYS A 270 17.91 -13.40 17.90
CA LYS A 270 17.27 -14.09 19.04
C LYS A 270 17.64 -13.44 20.39
N MET A 271 16.72 -13.49 21.34
CA MET A 271 16.86 -12.88 22.67
C MET A 271 16.64 -13.87 23.83
N ILE A 272 17.14 -15.09 23.67
CA ILE A 272 17.00 -16.16 24.68
C ILE A 272 18.20 -16.26 25.63
N ALA A 273 19.36 -15.75 25.24
CA ALA A 273 20.57 -15.81 26.05
C ALA A 273 20.43 -14.94 27.32
N ASP A 274 21.11 -15.33 28.40
CA ASP A 274 20.98 -14.69 29.72
C ASP A 274 21.21 -13.18 29.70
N ASP A 275 22.17 -12.70 28.90
CA ASP A 275 22.46 -11.28 28.75
C ASP A 275 21.33 -10.52 28.05
N GLN A 276 20.70 -11.13 27.04
CA GLN A 276 19.55 -10.56 26.33
C GLN A 276 18.31 -10.55 27.23
N GLN A 277 18.04 -11.64 27.94
CA GLN A 277 16.92 -11.71 28.87
C GLN A 277 17.10 -10.74 30.05
N ARG A 278 18.33 -10.49 30.51
CA ARG A 278 18.60 -9.43 31.50
C ARG A 278 18.26 -8.05 30.95
N LYS A 279 18.62 -7.74 29.70
CA LYS A 279 18.24 -6.46 29.06
C LYS A 279 16.72 -6.30 28.97
N LEU A 280 16.01 -7.35 28.56
CA LEU A 280 14.55 -7.35 28.56
C LEU A 280 14.00 -7.17 29.99
N ALA A 281 14.50 -7.90 30.98
CA ALA A 281 14.05 -7.77 32.36
C ALA A 281 14.22 -6.33 32.90
N CYS A 282 15.31 -5.64 32.56
CA CYS A 282 15.51 -4.23 32.94
C CYS A 282 14.43 -3.30 32.39
N VAL A 283 13.88 -3.58 31.21
CA VAL A 283 12.85 -2.77 30.55
C VAL A 283 11.45 -3.13 31.04
N TRP A 284 11.09 -4.42 31.09
CA TRP A 284 9.71 -4.86 31.32
C TRP A 284 9.36 -5.12 32.80
N ASN A 285 10.32 -5.40 33.68
CA ASN A 285 10.01 -5.58 35.11
C ASN A 285 9.28 -4.37 35.74
N PRO A 286 9.66 -3.11 35.43
CA PRO A 286 8.95 -1.94 35.92
C PRO A 286 7.50 -1.80 35.43
N PHE A 287 7.06 -2.59 34.45
CA PHE A 287 5.71 -2.52 33.87
C PHE A 287 4.78 -3.63 34.37
N LEU A 288 5.33 -4.65 35.02
CA LEU A 288 4.61 -5.87 35.39
C LEU A 288 4.54 -6.07 36.90
N ASP A 289 3.37 -6.51 37.39
CA ASP A 289 3.19 -7.11 38.69
C ASP A 289 2.80 -8.59 38.49
N GLY A 290 3.82 -9.46 38.46
CA GLY A 290 3.64 -10.86 38.07
C GLY A 290 3.23 -11.01 36.60
N TRP A 291 1.98 -11.41 36.35
CA TRP A 291 1.42 -11.59 35.00
C TRP A 291 0.57 -10.40 34.53
N GLU A 292 0.24 -9.48 35.45
CA GLU A 292 -0.59 -8.32 35.15
C GLU A 292 0.28 -7.08 34.88
N LEU A 293 -0.27 -6.12 34.11
CA LEU A 293 0.31 -4.79 34.03
C LEU A 293 0.09 -4.06 35.36
N ASN A 294 1.10 -3.33 35.85
CA ASN A 294 0.89 -2.48 37.03
C ASN A 294 0.06 -1.23 36.68
N ALA A 295 -0.58 -0.64 37.70
CA ALA A 295 -1.50 0.48 37.50
C ALA A 295 -0.87 1.69 36.81
N GLN A 296 0.36 2.06 37.17
CA GLN A 296 1.06 3.20 36.58
C GLN A 296 1.27 3.01 35.07
N HIS A 297 1.63 1.80 34.67
CA HIS A 297 1.85 1.46 33.27
C HIS A 297 0.54 1.37 32.47
N VAL A 298 -0.54 0.87 33.09
CA VAL A 298 -1.89 0.92 32.49
C VAL A 298 -2.29 2.37 32.22
N ASP A 299 -2.16 3.26 33.21
CA ASP A 299 -2.48 4.68 33.04
C ASP A 299 -1.64 5.33 31.94
N MET A 300 -0.38 4.93 31.79
CA MET A 300 0.51 5.41 30.72
C MET A 300 0.07 4.94 29.34
N ILE A 301 -0.27 3.66 29.15
CA ILE A 301 -0.76 3.15 27.85
C ILE A 301 -2.11 3.78 27.52
N MET A 302 -3.06 3.73 28.45
CA MET A 302 -4.43 4.22 28.25
C MET A 302 -4.46 5.74 28.10
N GLY A 303 -3.54 6.46 28.75
CA GLY A 303 -3.35 7.90 28.63
C GLY A 303 -2.47 8.34 27.45
N SER A 304 -1.95 7.41 26.65
CA SER A 304 -1.12 7.73 25.48
C SER A 304 -1.95 8.48 24.43
N HIS A 305 -1.29 9.35 23.65
CA HIS A 305 -1.94 10.12 22.59
C HIS A 305 -2.69 9.23 21.56
N VAL A 306 -2.28 7.97 21.44
CA VAL A 306 -2.91 7.02 20.51
C VAL A 306 -4.24 6.48 21.04
N LEU A 307 -4.38 6.24 22.35
CA LEU A 307 -5.55 5.54 22.92
C LEU A 307 -6.51 6.45 23.69
N LYS A 308 -6.05 7.58 24.22
CA LYS A 308 -6.75 8.39 25.23
C LYS A 308 -8.20 8.74 24.90
N ASP A 309 -8.47 9.14 23.65
CA ASP A 309 -9.77 9.65 23.22
C ASP A 309 -10.59 8.62 22.42
N MET A 310 -10.18 7.34 22.42
CA MET A 310 -10.88 6.27 21.71
C MET A 310 -12.02 5.66 22.55
N PRO A 311 -13.11 5.16 21.92
CA PRO A 311 -14.12 4.37 22.61
C PRO A 311 -13.53 3.10 23.25
N LEU A 312 -14.10 2.67 24.38
CA LEU A 312 -13.64 1.49 25.15
C LEU A 312 -13.47 0.23 24.29
N ARG A 313 -14.44 -0.07 23.42
CA ARG A 313 -14.37 -1.20 22.48
C ARG A 313 -13.09 -1.16 21.64
N LYS A 314 -12.80 -0.02 21.01
CA LYS A 314 -11.62 0.17 20.16
C LYS A 314 -10.32 0.11 20.95
N GLN A 315 -10.30 0.69 22.16
CA GLN A 315 -9.15 0.56 23.05
C GLN A 315 -8.86 -0.92 23.39
N ALA A 316 -9.90 -1.71 23.71
CA ALA A 316 -9.76 -3.13 24.01
C ALA A 316 -9.30 -3.94 22.79
N GLU A 317 -9.82 -3.67 21.59
CA GLU A 317 -9.39 -4.32 20.34
C GLU A 317 -7.91 -4.01 20.02
N ILE A 318 -7.47 -2.77 20.23
CA ILE A 318 -6.06 -2.39 20.03
C ILE A 318 -5.15 -3.05 21.07
N LEU A 319 -5.54 -3.08 22.34
CA LEU A 319 -4.81 -3.80 23.39
C LEU A 319 -4.72 -5.29 23.08
N PHE A 320 -5.79 -5.89 22.54
CA PHE A 320 -5.80 -7.27 22.09
C PHE A 320 -4.77 -7.49 20.97
N CYS A 321 -4.75 -6.64 19.95
CA CYS A 321 -3.75 -6.67 18.88
C CYS A 321 -2.32 -6.52 19.42
N LEU A 322 -2.09 -5.63 20.38
CA LEU A 322 -0.79 -5.48 21.05
C LEU A 322 -0.40 -6.76 21.80
N GLY A 323 -1.35 -7.42 22.48
CA GLY A 323 -1.11 -8.74 23.08
C GLY A 323 -0.62 -9.76 22.05
N GLY A 324 -1.25 -9.79 20.87
CA GLY A 324 -0.80 -10.60 19.73
C GLY A 324 0.60 -10.22 19.21
N VAL A 325 0.93 -8.93 19.17
CA VAL A 325 2.26 -8.43 18.77
C VAL A 325 3.35 -8.96 19.69
N PHE A 326 3.15 -8.87 21.00
CA PHE A 326 4.14 -9.36 21.97
C PHE A 326 4.21 -10.89 22.04
N CYS A 327 3.11 -11.60 21.77
CA CYS A 327 3.15 -13.06 21.53
C CYS A 327 4.02 -13.41 20.31
N LYS A 328 3.89 -12.63 19.22
CA LYS A 328 4.69 -12.85 18.01
C LYS A 328 6.16 -12.58 18.26
N TYR A 329 6.51 -11.48 18.94
CA TYR A 329 7.89 -11.21 19.34
C TYR A 329 8.51 -12.35 20.15
N SER A 330 7.76 -12.95 21.09
CA SER A 330 8.28 -14.06 21.91
C SER A 330 8.27 -15.42 21.20
N SER A 331 7.68 -15.52 20.00
CA SER A 331 7.56 -16.79 19.27
C SER A 331 8.89 -17.32 18.75
N SER A 332 8.92 -18.61 18.40
CA SER A 332 10.07 -19.29 17.81
C SER A 332 10.55 -18.68 16.49
N ASP A 333 9.64 -18.05 15.74
CA ASP A 333 9.97 -17.37 14.48
C ASP A 333 10.70 -16.04 14.70
N MET A 334 10.52 -15.39 15.85
CA MET A 334 11.00 -14.02 16.11
C MET A 334 12.17 -14.03 17.11
N PHE A 335 12.00 -13.51 18.33
CA PHE A 335 13.10 -13.44 19.29
C PHE A 335 13.26 -14.71 20.12
N GLY A 336 12.29 -15.62 20.06
CA GLY A 336 12.41 -16.97 20.61
C GLY A 336 13.04 -17.97 19.63
N THR A 337 13.08 -19.22 20.06
CA THR A 337 13.45 -20.40 19.29
C THR A 337 12.43 -21.51 19.56
N GLU A 338 12.59 -22.67 18.92
CA GLU A 338 11.69 -23.82 19.15
C GLU A 338 11.69 -24.30 20.61
N TYR A 339 12.82 -24.13 21.31
CA TYR A 339 13.04 -24.72 22.64
C TYR A 339 13.08 -23.68 23.78
N ASP A 340 13.08 -22.39 23.46
CA ASP A 340 13.19 -21.32 24.45
C ASP A 340 12.60 -20.01 23.93
N SER A 341 11.98 -19.21 24.79
CA SER A 341 11.33 -17.95 24.44
C SER A 341 11.56 -16.90 25.51
N PRO A 342 11.63 -15.60 25.16
CA PRO A 342 11.74 -14.54 26.15
C PRO A 342 10.45 -14.45 27.00
N GLU A 343 10.44 -15.14 28.13
CA GLU A 343 9.29 -15.29 29.03
C GLU A 343 8.71 -13.95 29.50
N ILE A 344 9.56 -12.94 29.67
CA ILE A 344 9.11 -11.61 30.08
C ILE A 344 8.20 -10.94 29.03
N LEU A 345 8.39 -11.22 27.73
CA LEU A 345 7.52 -10.74 26.67
C LEU A 345 6.19 -11.50 26.64
N ARG A 346 6.20 -12.80 26.97
CA ARG A 346 4.97 -13.61 27.15
C ARG A 346 4.13 -13.09 28.32
N ARG A 347 4.75 -12.79 29.47
CA ARG A 347 4.08 -12.17 30.61
C ARG A 347 3.50 -10.80 30.26
N TYR A 348 4.23 -10.01 29.48
CA TYR A 348 3.74 -8.72 29.01
C TYR A 348 2.54 -8.84 28.05
N ALA A 349 2.57 -9.80 27.13
CA ALA A 349 1.42 -10.12 26.29
C ALA A 349 0.20 -10.51 27.13
N ASN A 350 0.39 -11.32 28.18
CA ASN A 350 -0.69 -11.68 29.11
C ASN A 350 -1.28 -10.45 29.81
N GLY A 351 -0.45 -9.56 30.35
CA GLY A 351 -0.92 -8.33 30.98
C GLY A 351 -1.74 -7.44 30.04
N LEU A 352 -1.35 -7.36 28.76
CA LEU A 352 -2.11 -6.63 27.73
C LEU A 352 -3.48 -7.28 27.46
N ILE A 353 -3.54 -8.61 27.37
CA ILE A 353 -4.78 -9.37 27.17
C ILE A 353 -5.72 -9.22 28.38
N GLU A 354 -5.19 -9.30 29.60
CA GLU A 354 -5.99 -9.06 30.81
C GLU A 354 -6.52 -7.61 30.85
N GLN A 355 -5.69 -6.63 30.48
CA GLN A 355 -6.13 -5.24 30.41
C GLN A 355 -7.18 -5.02 29.30
N ALA A 356 -7.05 -5.67 28.14
CA ALA A 356 -8.07 -5.64 27.09
C ALA A 356 -9.42 -6.14 27.59
N TYR A 357 -9.42 -7.26 28.34
CA TYR A 357 -10.64 -7.81 28.93
C TYR A 357 -11.25 -6.88 29.98
N LYS A 358 -10.42 -6.27 30.84
CA LYS A 358 -10.88 -5.26 31.82
C LYS A 358 -11.48 -4.02 31.15
N THR A 359 -10.93 -3.61 29.99
CA THR A 359 -11.43 -2.46 29.22
C THR A 359 -12.76 -2.77 28.54
N ASP A 360 -12.88 -3.92 27.84
CA ASP A 360 -14.14 -4.37 27.26
C ASP A 360 -14.19 -5.89 27.00
N PRO A 361 -14.87 -6.69 27.84
CA PRO A 361 -14.90 -8.16 27.73
C PRO A 361 -15.49 -8.69 26.42
N GLN A 362 -16.37 -7.94 25.74
CA GLN A 362 -17.05 -8.46 24.55
C GLN A 362 -16.10 -8.68 23.37
N VAL A 363 -14.88 -8.11 23.35
CA VAL A 363 -13.91 -8.33 22.27
C VAL A 363 -13.45 -9.79 22.18
N PHE A 364 -13.59 -10.55 23.27
CA PHE A 364 -13.24 -11.96 23.35
C PHE A 364 -14.38 -12.89 22.95
N GLY A 365 -15.60 -12.37 22.73
CA GLY A 365 -16.81 -13.15 22.45
C GLY A 365 -17.35 -13.97 23.63
N SER A 366 -16.48 -14.60 24.42
CA SER A 366 -16.84 -15.33 25.63
C SER A 366 -15.75 -15.32 26.69
N VAL A 367 -16.16 -15.40 27.97
CA VAL A 367 -15.23 -15.57 29.10
C VAL A 367 -14.47 -16.90 29.03
N TYR A 368 -15.05 -17.93 28.40
CA TYR A 368 -14.40 -19.23 28.22
C TYR A 368 -13.18 -19.11 27.30
N TYR A 369 -13.33 -18.39 26.18
CA TYR A 369 -12.22 -18.13 25.26
C TYR A 369 -11.11 -17.31 25.95
N TYR A 370 -11.47 -16.24 26.67
CA TYR A 370 -10.53 -15.46 27.45
C TYR A 370 -9.73 -16.32 28.45
N ASN A 371 -10.42 -17.15 29.24
CA ASN A 371 -9.77 -18.01 30.22
C ASN A 371 -8.81 -19.03 29.57
N ASP A 372 -9.19 -19.61 28.42
CA ASP A 372 -8.32 -20.53 27.66
C ASP A 372 -7.04 -19.83 27.18
N ILE A 373 -7.15 -18.59 26.67
CA ILE A 373 -5.99 -17.78 26.28
C ILE A 373 -5.05 -17.54 27.46
N LEU A 374 -5.58 -17.16 28.63
CA LEU A 374 -4.75 -16.99 29.83
C LEU A 374 -4.11 -18.29 30.29
N ASP A 375 -4.82 -19.41 30.24
CA ASP A 375 -4.28 -20.71 30.63
C ASP A 375 -3.12 -21.14 29.74
N ARG A 376 -3.23 -20.92 28.44
CA ARG A 376 -2.16 -21.19 27.46
C ARG A 376 -0.94 -20.29 27.65
N LEU A 377 -1.16 -19.01 27.97
CA LEU A 377 -0.10 -18.05 28.26
C LEU A 377 0.63 -18.41 29.56
N GLN A 378 -0.10 -18.74 30.63
CA GLN A 378 0.44 -18.98 31.97
C GLN A 378 0.84 -20.43 32.23
N GLY A 379 0.55 -21.35 31.31
CA GLY A 379 0.80 -22.79 31.47
C GLY A 379 -0.09 -23.48 32.49
N ARG A 380 -1.32 -22.98 32.69
CA ARG A 380 -2.32 -23.56 33.59
C ARG A 380 -3.08 -24.67 32.88
N ASN A 381 -3.79 -25.51 33.65
CA ASN A 381 -4.74 -26.52 33.15
C ASN A 381 -4.20 -27.48 32.06
N ASN A 382 -2.89 -27.76 32.07
CA ASN A 382 -2.20 -28.63 31.11
C ASN A 382 -2.32 -28.20 29.62
N VAL A 383 -2.57 -26.91 29.35
CA VAL A 383 -2.70 -26.37 27.99
C VAL A 383 -1.58 -25.38 27.61
N PHE A 384 -0.41 -25.47 28.27
CA PHE A 384 0.73 -24.63 27.89
C PHE A 384 1.01 -24.73 26.39
N THR A 385 1.03 -23.59 25.71
CA THR A 385 1.14 -23.52 24.25
C THR A 385 2.31 -22.61 23.87
N CYS A 386 3.05 -22.96 22.82
CA CYS A 386 4.09 -22.08 22.28
C CYS A 386 3.45 -20.76 21.81
N THR A 387 4.16 -19.63 21.94
CA THR A 387 3.54 -18.35 21.58
C THR A 387 3.30 -18.19 20.07
N ALA A 388 3.90 -19.02 19.22
CA ALA A 388 3.56 -19.10 17.79
C ALA A 388 2.09 -19.49 17.58
N VAL A 389 1.64 -20.60 18.19
CA VAL A 389 0.23 -21.03 18.09
C VAL A 389 -0.71 -20.01 18.75
N LEU A 390 -0.30 -19.39 19.86
CA LEU A 390 -1.08 -18.30 20.46
C LEU A 390 -1.18 -17.08 19.54
N THR A 391 -0.12 -16.72 18.82
CA THR A 391 -0.20 -15.66 17.82
C THR A 391 -1.24 -16.00 16.77
N ASP A 392 -1.20 -17.21 16.21
CA ASP A 392 -2.15 -17.62 15.17
C ASP A 392 -3.60 -17.57 15.67
N MET A 393 -3.87 -18.05 16.88
CA MET A 393 -5.20 -17.97 17.50
C MET A 393 -5.69 -16.53 17.69
N LEU A 394 -4.80 -15.65 18.18
CA LEU A 394 -5.15 -14.25 18.41
C LEU A 394 -5.37 -13.51 17.09
N THR A 395 -4.54 -13.72 16.08
CA THR A 395 -4.68 -13.06 14.77
C THR A 395 -5.91 -13.57 14.01
N GLU A 396 -6.22 -14.86 14.08
CA GLU A 396 -7.45 -15.44 13.52
C GLU A 396 -8.69 -14.80 14.16
N HIS A 397 -8.76 -14.77 15.50
CA HIS A 397 -9.86 -14.15 16.23
C HIS A 397 -10.01 -12.65 15.93
N ALA A 398 -8.89 -11.91 15.87
CA ALA A 398 -8.88 -10.49 15.55
C ALA A 398 -9.38 -10.21 14.14
N LYS A 399 -8.97 -11.03 13.17
CA LYS A 399 -9.41 -10.92 11.77
C LYS A 399 -10.89 -11.27 11.60
N GLU A 400 -11.43 -12.19 12.40
CA GLU A 400 -12.85 -12.54 12.38
C GLU A 400 -13.72 -11.48 13.08
N SER A 401 -13.29 -10.99 14.24
CA SER A 401 -14.12 -10.17 15.12
C SER A 401 -14.01 -8.66 14.86
N PHE A 402 -12.83 -8.17 14.47
CA PHE A 402 -12.55 -6.74 14.25
C PHE A 402 -11.50 -6.53 13.14
N PRO A 403 -11.79 -6.97 11.89
CA PRO A 403 -10.83 -6.98 10.78
C PRO A 403 -10.22 -5.63 10.45
N GLU A 404 -10.98 -4.53 10.57
CA GLU A 404 -10.47 -3.17 10.32
C GLU A 404 -9.42 -2.74 11.35
N ILE A 405 -9.62 -3.08 12.63
CA ILE A 405 -8.61 -2.80 13.67
C ILE A 405 -7.40 -3.70 13.48
N PHE A 406 -7.59 -4.98 13.17
CA PHE A 406 -6.50 -5.89 12.88
C PHE A 406 -5.66 -5.42 11.68
N SER A 407 -6.31 -4.93 10.62
CA SER A 407 -5.64 -4.47 9.40
C SER A 407 -4.84 -3.18 9.58
N LEU A 408 -5.04 -2.44 10.67
CA LEU A 408 -4.33 -1.20 10.96
C LEU A 408 -3.34 -1.33 12.11
N TYR A 409 -3.71 -2.02 13.18
CA TYR A 409 -2.96 -2.00 14.45
C TYR A 409 -2.08 -3.24 14.66
N TYR A 410 -2.08 -4.19 13.72
CA TYR A 410 -1.14 -5.32 13.69
C TYR A 410 -0.14 -5.18 12.54
N PRO A 411 1.17 -5.47 12.69
CA PRO A 411 2.16 -5.32 11.61
C PRO A 411 1.78 -6.08 10.35
N VAL A 412 1.76 -5.40 9.19
CA VAL A 412 1.35 -6.01 7.91
C VAL A 412 2.23 -7.20 7.53
N ALA A 413 3.54 -7.13 7.77
CA ALA A 413 4.47 -8.19 7.40
C ALA A 413 4.29 -9.48 8.22
N TRP A 414 3.49 -9.46 9.27
CA TRP A 414 3.23 -10.58 10.18
C TRP A 414 1.89 -11.28 9.92
N ARG A 415 1.12 -10.81 8.94
CA ARG A 415 -0.20 -11.35 8.60
C ARG A 415 -0.15 -12.59 7.74
#